data_AF-A0A6A4GZW9-F1
#
_entry.id   AF-A0A6A4GZW9-F1
#
_cell.length_a   1.000
_cell.length_b   1.000
_cell.length_c   1.000
_cell.angle_alpha   90.00
_cell.angle_beta   90.00
_cell.angle_gamma   90.00
#
_symmetry.space_group_name_H-M   'P 1'
#
loop_
_entity.id
_entity.type
_entity.pdbx_description
1 polymer ?
#
loop_
_entity_poly.entity_id
_entity_poly.type
_entity_poly.pdbx_seq_one_letter_code
_entity_poly.pdbx_strand_id
1 'polypeptide(L)'
;MLQNNFHTEPNISCFQSHLCNCFLRMTDMENLYKFQGYSPIDETTTNNFAAGTGPGPTGKNCYCLYFGEDCCAAIDNMVKFMLDQAREAHMESILSASVVKVLVWNFITQGQSSWRASKPCIHGSSEHLETPQEVHARTKQHEAERN
;
A
#
# COMPACT_ATOMS: atom_id res chain seq x y z
N MET A 1 -7.41 -2.23 48.69
CA MET A 1 -8.11 -1.72 47.49
C MET A 1 -7.14 -1.81 46.33
N LEU A 2 -7.28 -2.83 45.48
CA LEU A 2 -6.51 -2.95 44.25
C LEU A 2 -7.31 -2.25 43.16
N GLN A 3 -6.85 -1.07 42.72
CA GLN A 3 -7.42 -0.39 41.57
C GLN A 3 -7.01 -1.19 40.32
N ASN A 4 -8.00 -1.76 39.65
CA ASN A 4 -7.86 -2.39 38.36
C ASN A 4 -7.42 -1.34 37.34
N ASN A 5 -6.18 -1.44 36.89
CA ASN A 5 -5.71 -0.77 35.69
C ASN A 5 -6.47 -1.38 34.50
N PHE A 6 -7.56 -0.74 34.08
CA PHE A 6 -8.10 -0.96 32.75
C PHE A 6 -7.06 -0.43 31.76
N HIS A 7 -6.24 -1.34 31.21
CA HIS A 7 -5.58 -1.08 29.95
C HIS A 7 -6.70 -0.88 28.92
N THR A 8 -6.92 0.37 28.52
CA THR A 8 -7.67 0.69 27.31
C THR A 8 -6.96 0.00 26.16
N GLU A 9 -7.52 -1.11 25.69
CA GLU A 9 -7.05 -1.72 24.45
C GLU A 9 -7.09 -0.63 23.36
N PRO A 10 -6.03 -0.53 22.53
CA PRO A 10 -6.06 0.34 21.38
C PRO A 10 -7.34 0.10 20.61
N ASN A 11 -8.10 1.16 20.28
CA ASN A 11 -9.16 1.01 19.31
C ASN A 11 -8.51 0.81 17.93
N ILE A 12 -8.12 -0.44 17.66
CA ILE A 12 -7.37 -0.88 16.48
C ILE A 12 -8.10 -0.44 15.21
N SER A 13 -9.43 -0.42 15.23
CA SER A 13 -10.27 0.01 14.09
C SER A 13 -10.08 1.50 13.74
N CYS A 14 -10.09 2.38 14.76
CA CYS A 14 -9.84 3.81 14.55
C CYS A 14 -8.40 4.06 14.07
N PHE A 15 -7.42 3.35 14.64
CA PHE A 15 -6.03 3.47 14.22
C PHE A 15 -5.80 2.98 12.79
N GLN A 16 -6.34 1.80 12.45
CA GLN A 16 -6.24 1.22 11.12
C GLN A 16 -6.91 2.10 10.05
N SER A 17 -8.05 2.69 10.37
CA SER A 17 -8.74 3.65 9.47
C SER A 17 -7.90 4.90 9.23
N HIS A 18 -7.25 5.43 10.29
CA HIS A 18 -6.33 6.57 10.16
C HIS A 18 -5.13 6.22 9.28
N LEU A 19 -4.48 5.07 9.52
CA LEU A 19 -3.36 4.59 8.72
C LEU A 19 -3.74 4.38 7.24
N CYS A 20 -4.94 3.84 6.98
CA CYS A 20 -5.47 3.68 5.63
C CYS A 20 -5.57 5.04 4.92
N ASN A 21 -6.14 6.05 5.58
CA ASN A 21 -6.23 7.41 5.01
C ASN A 21 -4.85 8.02 4.76
N CYS A 22 -3.88 7.83 5.67
CA CYS A 22 -2.50 8.25 5.46
C CYS A 22 -1.88 7.56 4.25
N PHE A 23 -2.08 6.25 4.11
CA PHE A 23 -1.59 5.46 2.98
C PHE A 23 -2.13 6.02 1.66
N LEU A 24 -3.46 6.13 1.55
CA LEU A 24 -4.14 6.64 0.38
C LEU A 24 -3.63 8.02 -0.03
N ARG A 25 -3.45 8.93 0.93
CA ARG A 25 -2.93 10.28 0.68
C ARG A 25 -1.47 10.29 0.21
N MET A 26 -0.62 9.41 0.77
CA MET A 26 0.78 9.30 0.34
C MET A 26 0.90 8.75 -1.08
N THR A 27 0.05 7.78 -1.44
CA THR A 27 0.07 7.12 -2.74
C THR A 27 -0.79 7.82 -3.81
N ASP A 28 -1.46 8.92 -3.43
CA ASP A 28 -2.42 9.66 -4.27
C ASP A 28 -3.56 8.77 -4.83
N MET A 29 -4.08 7.90 -3.97
CA MET A 29 -5.12 6.95 -4.33
C MET A 29 -6.43 7.27 -3.64
N GLU A 30 -7.53 7.04 -4.34
CA GLU A 30 -8.87 7.22 -3.79
C GLU A 30 -9.32 6.02 -2.94
N ASN A 31 -8.84 4.81 -3.25
CA ASN A 31 -9.25 3.58 -2.57
C ASN A 31 -8.17 2.48 -2.71
N LEU A 32 -7.98 1.68 -1.65
CA LEU A 32 -7.06 0.53 -1.62
C LEU A 32 -7.37 -0.53 -2.69
N TYR A 33 -8.58 -0.53 -3.24
CA TYR A 33 -9.01 -1.47 -4.26
C TYR A 33 -8.98 -0.88 -5.67
N LYS A 34 -8.70 0.42 -5.84
CA LYS A 34 -8.73 1.11 -7.14
C LYS A 34 -7.33 1.59 -7.54
N PHE A 35 -6.44 0.65 -7.81
CA PHE A 35 -5.07 0.95 -8.28
C PHE A 35 -4.97 1.21 -9.79
N GLN A 36 -6.09 1.34 -10.50
CA GLN A 36 -6.13 1.55 -11.96
C GLN A 36 -5.49 2.89 -12.37
N GLY A 37 -5.55 3.90 -11.50
CA GLY A 37 -4.90 5.22 -11.71
C GLY A 37 -3.50 5.34 -11.09
N TYR A 38 -3.01 4.29 -10.41
CA TYR A 38 -1.73 4.33 -9.73
C TYR A 38 -0.57 4.19 -10.73
N SER A 39 0.29 5.21 -10.81
CA SER A 39 1.53 5.15 -11.61
C SER A 39 2.70 4.78 -10.69
N PRO A 40 3.17 3.51 -10.70
CA PRO A 40 4.34 3.12 -9.92
C PRO A 40 5.59 3.89 -10.39
N ILE A 41 6.61 3.96 -9.53
CA ILE A 41 7.93 4.44 -9.94
C ILE A 41 8.45 3.50 -11.03
N ASP A 42 9.06 4.11 -12.05
CA ASP A 42 9.80 3.36 -13.06
C ASP A 42 10.87 2.45 -12.44
N GLU A 43 10.97 1.24 -12.96
CA GLU A 43 11.90 0.21 -12.49
C GLU A 43 13.35 0.70 -12.47
N THR A 44 13.75 1.49 -13.46
CA THR A 44 15.10 2.06 -13.55
C THR A 44 15.40 2.97 -12.37
N THR A 45 14.43 3.77 -11.94
CA THR A 45 14.60 4.69 -10.81
C THR A 45 14.69 3.93 -9.49
N THR A 46 13.86 2.88 -9.32
CA THR A 46 13.93 2.00 -8.15
C THR A 46 15.28 1.27 -8.06
N ASN A 47 15.73 0.68 -9.17
CA ASN A 47 16.97 -0.08 -9.22
C ASN A 47 18.19 0.81 -8.97
N ASN A 48 18.21 2.03 -9.53
CA ASN A 48 19.28 3.00 -9.28
C ASN A 48 19.32 3.45 -7.83
N PHE A 49 18.16 3.56 -7.16
CA PHE A 49 18.13 3.87 -5.72
C PHE A 49 18.61 2.69 -4.87
N ALA A 50 18.11 1.48 -5.13
CA ALA A 50 18.51 0.26 -4.41
C ALA A 50 20.01 -0.02 -4.52
N ALA A 51 20.60 0.26 -5.70
CA ALA A 51 22.03 0.14 -5.94
C ALA A 51 22.87 1.33 -5.45
N GLY A 52 22.24 2.41 -4.96
CA GLY A 52 22.92 3.64 -4.55
C GLY A 52 23.59 4.41 -5.70
N THR A 53 23.21 4.14 -6.95
CA THR A 53 23.85 4.65 -8.17
C THR A 53 23.11 5.81 -8.83
N GLY A 54 21.93 6.20 -8.32
CA GLY A 54 21.17 7.35 -8.82
C GLY A 54 20.48 8.14 -7.70
N PRO A 55 19.89 9.31 -8.04
CA PRO A 55 19.11 10.06 -7.07
C PRO A 55 17.95 9.20 -6.60
N GLY A 56 17.83 9.03 -5.29
CA GLY A 56 16.69 8.34 -4.71
C GLY A 56 15.38 9.05 -5.05
N PRO A 57 14.24 8.37 -4.87
CA PRO A 57 12.96 9.03 -5.02
C PRO A 57 12.90 10.27 -4.12
N THR A 58 12.41 11.38 -4.66
CA THR A 58 12.26 12.67 -3.94
C THR A 58 10.81 13.15 -3.96
N GLY A 59 10.41 13.94 -2.97
CA GLY A 59 9.05 14.47 -2.86
C GLY A 59 8.00 13.37 -2.75
N LYS A 60 6.95 13.42 -3.58
CA LYS A 60 5.88 12.39 -3.61
C LYS A 60 6.42 11.00 -3.96
N ASN A 61 7.50 10.93 -4.73
CA ASN A 61 8.06 9.65 -5.17
C ASN A 61 8.68 8.84 -4.03
N CYS A 62 9.01 9.45 -2.87
CA CYS A 62 9.53 8.73 -1.69
C CYS A 62 8.57 7.65 -1.17
N TYR A 63 7.29 7.79 -1.51
CA TYR A 63 6.20 6.91 -1.09
C TYR A 63 5.61 6.14 -2.27
N CYS A 64 6.16 6.27 -3.46
CA CYS A 64 5.68 5.51 -4.60
C CYS A 64 6.24 4.07 -4.50
N LEU A 65 5.32 3.11 -4.44
CA LEU A 65 5.58 1.70 -4.40
C LEU A 65 6.05 1.24 -5.79
N TYR A 66 7.25 0.69 -5.82
CA TYR A 66 7.60 -0.26 -6.86
C TYR A 66 6.88 -1.57 -6.56
N PHE A 67 6.14 -2.10 -7.54
CA PHE A 67 5.39 -3.36 -7.39
C PHE A 67 6.16 -4.61 -7.85
N GLY A 68 7.45 -4.49 -8.11
CA GLY A 68 8.35 -5.65 -8.21
C GLY A 68 8.89 -6.08 -6.84
N GLU A 69 9.91 -6.93 -6.84
CA GLU A 69 10.31 -7.72 -5.66
C GLU A 69 10.97 -6.88 -4.54
N ASP A 70 11.54 -5.71 -4.83
CA ASP A 70 12.38 -4.94 -3.91
C ASP A 70 11.75 -3.65 -3.32
N CYS A 71 10.53 -3.75 -2.79
CA CYS A 71 9.79 -2.61 -2.22
C CYS A 71 10.22 -2.16 -0.79
N CYS A 72 11.24 -2.79 -0.21
CA CYS A 72 11.56 -2.70 1.23
C CYS A 72 11.88 -1.28 1.75
N ALA A 73 12.53 -0.42 0.96
CA ALA A 73 12.93 0.91 1.42
C ALA A 73 11.77 1.93 1.51
N ALA A 74 10.72 1.77 0.70
CA ALA A 74 9.53 2.63 0.76
C ALA A 74 8.72 2.37 2.03
N ILE A 75 8.71 1.13 2.51
CA ILE A 75 7.91 0.70 3.67
C ILE A 75 8.36 1.38 4.95
N ASP A 76 9.67 1.43 5.22
CA ASP A 76 10.16 2.03 6.47
C ASP A 76 9.91 3.55 6.50
N ASN A 77 10.00 4.23 5.34
CA ASN A 77 9.62 5.63 5.21
C ASN A 77 8.11 5.85 5.43
N MET A 78 7.26 4.98 4.88
CA MET A 78 5.81 5.03 5.09
C MET A 78 5.44 4.79 6.56
N VAL A 79 6.06 3.79 7.20
CA VAL A 79 5.82 3.48 8.62
C VAL A 79 6.19 4.68 9.48
N LYS A 80 7.36 5.29 9.23
CA LYS A 80 7.79 6.49 9.96
C LYS A 80 6.79 7.64 9.80
N PHE A 81 6.41 7.95 8.55
CA PHE A 81 5.43 9.01 8.27
C PHE A 81 4.09 8.74 8.97
N MET A 82 3.56 7.51 8.87
CA MET A 82 2.29 7.16 9.48
C MET A 82 2.31 7.25 11.02
N LEU A 83 3.43 6.87 11.65
CA LEU A 83 3.61 7.03 13.08
C LEU A 83 3.68 8.50 13.49
N ASP A 84 4.36 9.34 12.69
CA ASP A 84 4.43 10.78 12.94
C ASP A 84 3.05 11.43 12.79
N GLN A 85 2.27 11.08 11.76
CA GLN A 85 0.89 11.55 11.60
C GLN A 85 -0.03 11.11 12.75
N ALA A 86 0.11 9.87 13.22
CA ALA A 86 -0.68 9.38 14.36
C ALA A 86 -0.34 10.13 15.66
N ARG A 87 0.92 10.55 15.83
CA ARG A 87 1.35 11.41 16.96
C ARG A 87 0.78 12.82 16.84
N GLU A 88 0.85 13.43 15.66
CA GLU A 88 0.27 14.75 15.39
C GLU A 88 -1.26 14.77 15.59
N ALA A 89 -1.92 13.66 15.29
CA ALA A 89 -3.35 13.47 15.54
C ALA A 89 -3.69 13.16 17.01
N HIS A 90 -2.71 13.16 17.92
CA HIS A 90 -2.87 12.86 19.34
C HIS A 90 -3.63 11.55 19.62
N MET A 91 -3.37 10.51 18.84
CA MET A 91 -4.04 9.22 19.06
C MET A 91 -3.61 8.61 20.39
N GLU A 92 -4.58 8.31 21.27
CA GLU A 92 -4.33 7.81 22.63
C GLU A 92 -3.65 6.44 22.68
N SER A 93 -3.69 5.68 21.58
CA SER A 93 -3.12 4.34 21.51
C SER A 93 -2.44 4.10 20.17
N ILE A 94 -1.14 4.38 20.14
CA ILE A 94 -0.29 4.22 18.95
C ILE A 94 0.18 2.77 18.86
N LEU A 95 -0.11 2.12 17.74
CA LEU A 95 0.38 0.76 17.48
C LEU A 95 1.91 0.74 17.38
N SER A 96 2.52 -0.39 17.71
CA SER A 96 3.97 -0.55 17.56
C SER A 96 4.38 -0.44 16.08
N ALA A 97 5.61 0.01 15.83
CA ALA A 97 6.14 0.14 14.46
C ALA A 97 6.06 -1.18 13.68
N SER A 98 6.23 -2.32 14.34
CA SER A 98 6.09 -3.64 13.74
C SER A 98 4.65 -3.94 13.32
N VAL A 99 3.64 -3.58 14.12
CA VAL A 99 2.23 -3.72 13.74
C VAL A 99 1.88 -2.79 12.58
N VAL A 100 2.35 -1.54 12.62
CA VAL A 100 2.16 -0.59 11.50
C VAL A 100 2.80 -1.13 10.22
N LYS A 101 4.00 -1.71 10.30
CA LYS A 101 4.68 -2.33 9.15
C LYS A 101 3.86 -3.48 8.53
N VAL A 102 3.24 -4.32 9.35
CA VAL A 102 2.33 -5.38 8.87
C VAL A 102 1.10 -4.78 8.17
N LEU A 103 0.51 -3.72 8.73
CA LEU A 103 -0.64 -3.05 8.11
C LEU A 103 -0.28 -2.40 6.77
N VAL A 104 0.86 -1.69 6.72
CA VAL A 104 1.39 -1.12 5.47
C VAL A 104 1.62 -2.22 4.43
N TRP A 105 2.23 -3.35 4.82
CA TRP A 105 2.42 -4.48 3.92
C TRP A 105 1.11 -5.04 3.38
N ASN A 106 0.08 -5.15 4.24
CA ASN A 106 -1.25 -5.59 3.82
C ASN A 106 -1.87 -4.63 2.80
N PHE A 107 -1.77 -3.32 3.01
CA PHE A 107 -2.26 -2.31 2.06
C PHE A 107 -1.53 -2.40 0.71
N ILE A 108 -0.20 -2.58 0.73
CA ILE A 108 0.62 -2.78 -0.47
C ILE A 108 0.18 -4.04 -1.22
N THR A 109 -0.01 -5.15 -0.50
CA THR A 109 -0.41 -6.44 -1.10
C THR A 109 -1.78 -6.36 -1.76
N GLN A 110 -2.75 -5.69 -1.11
CA GLN A 110 -4.06 -5.42 -1.70
C GLN A 110 -3.94 -4.56 -2.95
N GLY A 111 -3.05 -3.57 -2.91
CA GLY A 111 -2.77 -2.72 -4.06
C GLY A 111 -2.15 -3.43 -5.24
N GLN A 112 -1.12 -4.25 -4.99
CA GLN A 112 -0.52 -5.12 -5.99
C GLN A 112 -1.55 -6.06 -6.61
N SER A 113 -2.44 -6.62 -5.80
CA SER A 113 -3.51 -7.52 -6.27
C SER A 113 -4.52 -6.80 -7.15
N SER A 114 -4.92 -5.57 -6.79
CA SER A 114 -5.78 -4.71 -7.63
C SER A 114 -5.08 -4.31 -8.93
N TRP A 115 -3.83 -3.86 -8.85
CA TRP A 115 -3.04 -3.44 -10.01
C TRP A 115 -2.82 -4.58 -11.00
N ARG A 116 -2.43 -5.77 -10.52
CA ARG A 116 -2.27 -6.98 -11.36
C ARG A 116 -3.58 -7.38 -12.04
N ALA A 117 -4.70 -7.31 -11.34
CA ALA A 117 -6.01 -7.60 -11.93
C ALA A 117 -6.35 -6.67 -13.12
N SER A 118 -5.83 -5.45 -13.11
CA SER A 118 -6.05 -4.45 -14.17
C SER A 118 -5.04 -4.50 -15.33
N LYS A 119 -4.01 -5.34 -15.26
CA LYS A 119 -3.00 -5.45 -16.33
C LYS A 119 -3.33 -6.55 -17.32
N PRO A 120 -3.08 -6.37 -18.62
CA PRO A 120 -3.13 -7.46 -19.59
C PRO A 120 -2.21 -8.60 -19.14
N CYS A 121 -2.78 -9.79 -18.98
CA CYS A 121 -2.03 -11.01 -18.71
C CYS A 121 -1.96 -11.86 -19.98
N ILE A 122 -0.93 -12.71 -20.06
CA ILE A 122 -0.89 -13.78 -21.06
C ILE A 122 -1.87 -14.85 -20.57
N HIS A 123 -2.83 -15.23 -21.42
CA HIS A 123 -3.81 -16.25 -21.05
C HIS A 123 -3.09 -17.59 -20.83
N GLY A 124 -3.36 -18.28 -19.71
CA GLY A 124 -2.65 -19.52 -19.37
C GLY A 124 -2.79 -20.66 -20.40
N SER A 125 -3.70 -20.52 -21.38
CA SER A 125 -3.97 -21.47 -22.46
C SER A 125 -3.60 -20.97 -23.86
N SER A 126 -3.09 -19.74 -24.02
CA SER A 126 -2.72 -19.18 -25.32
C SER A 126 -1.54 -18.20 -25.22
N GLU A 127 -0.69 -18.14 -26.24
CA GLU A 127 0.33 -17.08 -26.38
C GLU A 127 -0.30 -15.71 -26.75
N HIS A 128 -1.54 -15.46 -26.34
CA HIS A 128 -2.25 -14.21 -26.58
C HIS A 128 -2.21 -13.34 -25.32
N LEU A 129 -1.78 -12.09 -25.52
CA LEU A 129 -1.94 -11.03 -24.53
C LEU A 129 -3.40 -10.60 -24.51
N GLU A 130 -4.02 -10.59 -23.34
CA GLU A 130 -5.40 -10.14 -23.21
C GLU A 130 -5.66 -8.77 -23.84
N THR A 131 -6.80 -8.68 -24.51
CA THR A 131 -7.35 -7.43 -25.00
C THR A 131 -7.85 -6.56 -23.83
N PRO A 132 -7.95 -5.23 -24.02
CA PRO A 132 -8.54 -4.35 -23.01
C PRO A 132 -9.95 -4.76 -22.56
N GLN A 133 -10.76 -5.38 -23.44
CA GLN A 133 -12.09 -5.88 -23.07
C GLN A 133 -12.00 -7.07 -22.10
N GLU A 134 -11.08 -8.01 -22.31
CA GLU A 134 -10.87 -9.17 -21.44
C GLU A 134 -10.33 -8.75 -20.07
N VAL A 135 -9.39 -7.80 -20.05
CA VAL A 135 -8.90 -7.18 -18.81
C VAL A 135 -10.04 -6.54 -18.03
N HIS A 136 -10.92 -5.79 -18.72
CA HIS A 136 -12.07 -5.15 -18.09
C HIS A 136 -13.08 -6.17 -17.52
N ALA A 137 -13.37 -7.23 -18.28
CA ALA A 137 -14.26 -8.31 -17.85
C ALA A 137 -13.72 -9.02 -16.60
N ARG A 138 -12.43 -9.38 -16.59
CA ARG A 138 -11.77 -9.98 -15.43
C ARG A 138 -11.72 -9.03 -14.23
N THR A 139 -11.43 -7.76 -14.45
CA THR A 139 -11.43 -6.74 -13.38
C THR A 139 -12.80 -6.66 -12.71
N LYS A 140 -13.89 -6.60 -13.50
CA LYS A 140 -15.26 -6.62 -12.97
C LYS A 140 -15.60 -7.90 -12.21
N GLN A 141 -15.13 -9.04 -12.68
CA GLN A 141 -15.33 -10.30 -11.96
C GLN A 141 -14.62 -10.30 -10.60
N HIS A 142 -13.37 -9.83 -10.55
CA HIS A 142 -12.64 -9.67 -9.29
C HIS A 142 -13.27 -8.63 -8.35
N GLU A 143 -13.89 -7.57 -8.87
CA GLU A 143 -14.67 -6.61 -8.06
C GLU A 143 -15.93 -7.26 -7.48
N ALA A 144 -16.62 -8.11 -8.25
CA ALA A 144 -17.83 -8.81 -7.81
C ALA A 144 -17.56 -9.89 -6.76
N GLU A 145 -16.43 -10.60 -6.84
CA GLU A 145 -16.02 -11.63 -5.87
C GLU A 145 -15.55 -11.07 -4.51
N ARG A 146 -15.34 -9.75 -4.42
CA ARG A 146 -14.84 -9.07 -3.20
C ARG A 146 -15.93 -8.38 -2.38
N ASN A 147 -17.15 -8.25 -2.93
CA ASN A 147 -18.34 -7.70 -2.25
C ASN A 147 -19.18 -8.82 -1.65
#